data_AF-A0A3D5B5U2-F1
#
_entry.id   AF-A0A3D5B5U2-F1
#
_cell.length_a   1.000
_cell.length_b   1.000
_cell.length_c   1.000
_cell.angle_alpha   90.00
_cell.angle_beta   90.00
_cell.angle_gamma   90.00
#
_symmetry.space_group_name_H-M   'P 1'
#
loop_
_entity.id
_entity.type
_entity.pdbx_description
1 polymer ?
#
loop_
_entity_poly.entity_id
_entity_poly.type
_entity_poly.pdbx_seq_one_letter_code
_entity_poly.pdbx_strand_id
1 'polypeptide(L)'
;MFPVIDIGPVAVQAAGLVLLLSLWIGIWLTGKLAANLGTNGDAIETGILYGLLAGILGARLGFLIQNPSIFADNPLSLVSLTPAMLDGSFGLLTAALTLVILFQKKHLPLWPTLDTLSPLVIMIFAGIHIADYANGNNFGLPTTLPWGVYLWNAVRHPVQLYILLLGLVLFLWLLLQTRVLRRTGFIRSGILFSATLAGLAFITLITRAFVAEKLSFLGADLIQVIAFFILGFCLYLIYHKAFKDRKHIVVYLSLGSNRNPEENLIRAVELIAEDFKIRTRSNLYRTVDVRENAGKNQYFNQVLEIEVDMPYIDLLSWSKDLESRFDREPGDKDNVPLDVDIIVYNGDVFSAGGKTIPDPNLSRFSYIAFPLAEITPEFRHPATGQSIQDILTALEKSGQPIEKLTEVENGTQR
;
A
#
# COMPACT_ATOMS: atom_id res chain seq x y z
N MET A 1 -7.56 -6.23 37.18
CA MET A 1 -8.05 -6.20 35.78
C MET A 1 -8.10 -7.63 35.29
N PHE A 2 -8.99 -7.98 34.35
CA PHE A 2 -9.29 -9.35 33.92
C PHE A 2 -8.13 -9.94 33.09
N PRO A 3 -7.13 -10.59 33.70
CA PRO A 3 -5.94 -11.04 32.97
C PRO A 3 -6.19 -12.39 32.26
N VAL A 4 -7.23 -13.07 32.73
CA VAL A 4 -7.70 -14.37 32.30
C VAL A 4 -9.19 -14.24 32.04
N ILE A 5 -9.64 -14.81 30.94
CA ILE A 5 -11.04 -14.97 30.57
C ILE A 5 -11.35 -16.45 30.73
N ASP A 6 -12.23 -16.77 31.67
CA ASP A 6 -12.66 -18.14 31.91
C ASP A 6 -13.82 -18.50 30.96
N ILE A 7 -13.55 -19.41 30.02
CA ILE A 7 -14.55 -19.96 29.10
C ILE A 7 -14.80 -21.41 29.52
N GLY A 8 -15.71 -21.60 30.47
CA GLY A 8 -15.97 -22.91 31.07
C GLY A 8 -14.71 -23.46 31.76
N PRO A 9 -14.20 -24.65 31.39
CA PRO A 9 -12.99 -25.22 32.01
C PRO A 9 -11.68 -24.63 31.45
N VAL A 10 -11.72 -23.75 30.44
CA VAL A 10 -10.53 -23.23 29.77
C VAL A 10 -10.28 -21.78 30.17
N ALA A 11 -9.12 -21.53 30.78
CA ALA A 11 -8.63 -20.20 31.09
C ALA A 11 -7.80 -19.65 29.92
N VAL A 12 -8.26 -18.57 29.29
CA VAL A 12 -7.55 -17.92 28.18
C VAL A 12 -6.90 -16.62 28.65
N GLN A 13 -5.62 -16.40 28.35
CA GLN A 13 -4.96 -15.13 28.65
C GLN A 13 -5.54 -14.00 27.80
N ALA A 14 -6.12 -13.00 28.45
CA ALA A 14 -6.84 -11.91 27.79
C ALA A 14 -5.91 -11.13 26.83
N ALA A 15 -4.70 -10.81 27.29
CA ALA A 15 -3.71 -10.07 26.50
C ALA A 15 -3.33 -10.79 25.20
N GLY A 16 -3.05 -12.09 25.26
CA GLY A 16 -2.71 -12.90 24.08
C GLY A 16 -3.87 -12.96 23.08
N LEU A 17 -5.08 -13.20 23.58
CA LEU A 17 -6.29 -13.23 22.74
C LEU A 17 -6.55 -11.89 22.04
N VAL A 18 -6.44 -10.78 22.77
CA VAL A 18 -6.61 -9.43 22.22
C VAL A 18 -5.60 -9.13 21.12
N LEU A 19 -4.34 -9.48 21.31
CA LEU A 19 -3.31 -9.29 20.29
C LEU A 19 -3.58 -10.11 19.03
N LEU A 20 -4.00 -11.37 19.19
CA LEU A 20 -4.40 -12.22 18.05
C LEU A 20 -5.60 -11.67 17.30
N LEU A 21 -6.64 -11.22 18.02
CA LEU A 21 -7.81 -10.59 17.40
C LEU A 21 -7.44 -9.30 16.66
N SER A 22 -6.57 -8.48 17.25
CA SER A 22 -6.12 -7.23 16.65
C SER A 22 -5.30 -7.48 15.39
N LEU A 23 -4.42 -8.49 15.41
CA LEU A 23 -3.68 -8.94 14.22
C LEU A 23 -4.63 -9.46 13.14
N TRP A 24 -5.58 -10.32 13.51
CA TRP A 24 -6.55 -10.89 12.57
C TRP A 24 -7.41 -9.82 11.89
N ILE A 25 -8.00 -8.89 12.67
CA ILE A 25 -8.75 -7.76 12.13
C ILE A 25 -7.85 -6.89 11.25
N GLY A 26 -6.63 -6.62 11.69
CA GLY A 26 -5.64 -5.83 10.94
C GLY A 26 -5.29 -6.44 9.58
N ILE A 27 -5.03 -7.76 9.53
CA ILE A 27 -4.77 -8.50 8.29
C ILE A 27 -6.01 -8.45 7.39
N TRP A 28 -7.20 -8.71 7.93
CA TRP A 28 -8.44 -8.66 7.16
C TRP A 28 -8.70 -7.29 6.51
N LEU A 29 -8.50 -6.19 7.26
CA LEU A 29 -8.64 -4.84 6.72
C LEU A 29 -7.54 -4.50 5.70
N THR A 30 -6.33 -5.01 5.91
CA THR A 30 -5.20 -4.88 4.98
C THR A 30 -5.51 -5.59 3.66
N GLY A 31 -5.98 -6.84 3.69
CA GLY A 31 -6.38 -7.59 2.50
C GLY A 31 -7.52 -6.91 1.74
N LYS A 32 -8.51 -6.37 2.46
CA LYS A 32 -9.59 -5.58 1.85
C LYS A 32 -9.07 -4.34 1.14
N LEU A 33 -8.17 -3.57 1.77
CA LEU A 33 -7.57 -2.41 1.12
C LEU A 33 -6.68 -2.81 -0.06
N ALA A 34 -5.90 -3.88 0.10
CA ALA A 34 -4.99 -4.41 -0.92
C ALA A 34 -5.72 -4.76 -2.22
N ALA A 35 -6.84 -5.49 -2.10
CA ALA A 35 -7.67 -5.90 -3.21
C ALA A 35 -8.26 -4.70 -3.96
N ASN A 36 -8.73 -3.69 -3.24
CA ASN A 36 -9.32 -2.49 -3.87
C ASN A 36 -8.27 -1.58 -4.52
N LEU A 37 -7.03 -1.57 -4.01
CA LEU A 37 -5.92 -0.84 -4.62
C LEU A 37 -5.24 -1.59 -5.77
N GLY A 38 -5.59 -2.87 -5.99
CA GLY A 38 -4.90 -3.71 -6.95
C GLY A 38 -3.44 -4.00 -6.58
N THR A 39 -3.10 -3.94 -5.29
CA THR A 39 -1.77 -4.32 -4.79
C THR A 39 -1.68 -5.84 -4.58
N ASN A 40 -0.46 -6.37 -4.40
CA ASN A 40 -0.25 -7.81 -4.21
C ASN A 40 -0.63 -8.27 -2.78
N GLY A 41 -1.94 -8.38 -2.52
CA GLY A 41 -2.50 -8.77 -1.22
C GLY A 41 -1.94 -10.10 -0.71
N ASP A 42 -1.89 -11.13 -1.57
CA ASP A 42 -1.40 -12.46 -1.21
C ASP A 42 0.04 -12.43 -0.71
N ALA A 43 0.92 -11.69 -1.38
CA ALA A 43 2.31 -11.54 -0.94
C ALA A 43 2.44 -10.75 0.37
N ILE A 44 1.58 -9.74 0.57
CA ILE A 44 1.55 -8.95 1.80
C ILE A 44 1.09 -9.82 2.98
N GLU A 45 -0.04 -10.53 2.84
CA GLU A 45 -0.58 -11.40 3.88
C GLU A 45 0.38 -12.55 4.21
N THR A 46 0.89 -13.24 3.18
CA THR A 46 1.91 -14.29 3.36
C THR A 46 3.16 -13.75 4.07
N GLY A 47 3.60 -12.54 3.72
CA GLY A 47 4.70 -11.87 4.40
C GLY A 47 4.42 -11.61 5.88
N ILE A 48 3.22 -11.09 6.22
CA ILE A 48 2.80 -10.86 7.61
C ILE A 48 2.80 -12.16 8.41
N LEU A 49 2.29 -13.25 7.85
CA LEU A 49 2.27 -14.57 8.51
C LEU A 49 3.67 -15.11 8.77
N TYR A 50 4.56 -15.07 7.77
CA TYR A 50 5.97 -15.47 7.97
C TYR A 50 6.71 -14.54 8.92
N GLY A 51 6.42 -13.24 8.89
CA GLY A 51 6.94 -12.26 9.84
C GLY A 51 6.51 -12.57 11.27
N LEU A 52 5.24 -12.95 11.49
CA LEU A 52 4.76 -13.37 12.80
C LEU A 52 5.51 -14.62 13.31
N LEU A 53 5.65 -15.64 12.46
CA LEU A 53 6.37 -16.87 12.82
C LEU A 53 7.84 -16.59 13.14
N ALA A 54 8.52 -15.82 12.28
CA ALA A 54 9.90 -15.39 12.50
C ALA A 54 10.05 -14.48 13.73
N GLY A 55 9.02 -13.70 14.05
CA GLY A 55 8.97 -12.86 15.24
C GLY A 55 8.89 -13.67 16.52
N ILE A 56 8.01 -14.69 16.57
CA ILE A 56 7.89 -15.58 17.73
C ILE A 56 9.18 -16.38 17.93
N LEU A 57 9.74 -16.95 16.85
CA LEU A 57 11.00 -17.67 16.89
C LEU A 57 12.17 -16.75 17.29
N GLY A 58 12.21 -15.56 16.71
CA GLY A 58 13.20 -14.54 17.07
C GLY A 58 13.10 -14.14 18.53
N ALA A 59 11.91 -13.85 19.04
CA ALA A 59 11.71 -13.52 20.45
C ALA A 59 12.23 -14.60 21.39
N ARG A 60 12.04 -15.88 21.03
CA ARG A 60 12.58 -17.01 21.77
C ARG A 60 14.12 -17.04 21.74
N LEU A 61 14.71 -16.83 20.55
CA LEU A 61 16.15 -16.78 20.38
C LEU A 61 16.77 -15.58 21.10
N GLY A 62 16.13 -14.41 21.08
CA GLY A 62 16.58 -13.23 21.80
C GLY A 62 16.61 -13.47 23.32
N PHE A 63 15.57 -14.11 23.85
CA PHE A 63 15.53 -14.49 25.27
C PHE A 63 16.64 -15.49 25.62
N LEU A 64 16.88 -16.49 24.76
CA LEU A 64 17.99 -17.44 24.89
C LEU A 64 19.35 -16.74 24.94
N ILE A 65 19.60 -15.80 24.03
CA ILE A 65 20.87 -15.05 23.96
C ILE A 65 21.10 -14.24 25.23
N GLN A 66 20.04 -13.65 25.80
CA GLN A 66 20.14 -12.87 27.03
C GLN A 66 20.24 -13.73 28.29
N ASN A 67 19.70 -14.94 28.27
CA ASN A 67 19.61 -15.82 29.44
C ASN A 67 20.11 -17.24 29.14
N PRO A 68 21.37 -17.43 28.71
CA PRO A 68 21.87 -18.73 28.26
C PRO A 68 21.89 -19.80 29.37
N SER A 69 22.04 -19.40 30.63
CA SER A 69 22.06 -20.32 31.79
C SER A 69 20.74 -21.08 31.97
N ILE A 70 19.59 -20.45 31.69
CA ILE A 70 18.26 -21.08 31.85
C ILE A 70 18.11 -22.30 30.94
N PHE A 71 18.76 -22.28 29.78
CA PHE A 71 18.68 -23.35 28.78
C PHE A 71 19.79 -24.39 28.90
N ALA A 72 20.90 -24.04 29.57
CA ALA A 72 21.97 -24.99 29.87
C ALA A 72 21.47 -26.13 30.78
N ASP A 73 20.65 -25.77 31.77
CA ASP A 73 20.09 -26.74 32.74
C ASP A 73 18.93 -27.56 32.16
N ASN A 74 18.15 -26.98 31.23
CA ASN A 74 17.04 -27.66 30.57
C ASN A 74 16.89 -27.22 29.11
N PRO A 75 17.55 -27.89 28.15
CA PRO A 75 17.47 -27.55 26.74
C PRO A 75 16.05 -27.61 26.14
N LEU A 76 15.15 -28.43 26.72
CA LEU A 76 13.77 -28.56 26.25
C LEU A 76 12.92 -27.30 26.53
N SER A 77 13.37 -26.42 27.43
CA SER A 77 12.71 -25.13 27.70
C SER A 77 12.67 -24.20 26.48
N LEU A 78 13.48 -24.47 25.45
CA LEU A 78 13.44 -23.76 24.17
C LEU A 78 12.09 -23.86 23.46
N VAL A 79 11.38 -24.99 23.63
CA VAL A 79 10.06 -25.26 23.02
C VAL A 79 8.91 -24.88 23.97
N SER A 80 9.22 -24.26 25.12
CA SER A 80 8.21 -23.85 26.09
C SER A 80 7.21 -22.86 25.49
N LEU A 81 5.91 -23.12 25.65
CA LEU A 81 4.83 -22.24 25.20
C LEU A 81 4.62 -21.02 26.12
N THR A 82 5.41 -20.87 27.19
CA THR A 82 5.25 -19.78 28.15
C THR A 82 5.64 -18.43 27.50
N PRO A 83 4.72 -17.44 27.48
CA PRO A 83 5.02 -16.11 26.90
C PRO A 83 6.09 -15.32 27.66
N ALA A 84 6.34 -15.63 28.94
CA ALA A 84 7.34 -14.96 29.77
C ALA A 84 8.80 -15.22 29.31
N MET A 85 9.04 -16.23 28.47
CA MET A 85 10.36 -16.56 27.91
C MET A 85 10.52 -16.03 26.48
N LEU A 86 10.00 -14.83 26.21
CA LEU A 86 10.04 -14.17 24.91
C LEU A 86 10.62 -12.77 25.04
N ASP A 87 11.62 -12.45 24.23
CA ASP A 87 12.09 -11.09 24.04
C ASP A 87 11.27 -10.39 22.95
N GLY A 88 10.38 -9.50 23.35
CA GLY A 88 9.52 -8.77 22.41
C GLY A 88 10.28 -7.87 21.44
N SER A 89 11.39 -7.26 21.85
CA SER A 89 12.17 -6.34 21.01
C SER A 89 12.91 -7.08 19.91
N PHE A 90 13.54 -8.20 20.25
CA PHE A 90 14.23 -9.06 19.29
C PHE A 90 13.22 -9.73 18.35
N GLY A 91 12.05 -10.14 18.85
CA GLY A 91 10.98 -10.66 18.01
C GLY A 91 10.44 -9.63 17.01
N LEU A 92 10.26 -8.38 17.42
CA LEU A 92 9.86 -7.31 16.52
C LEU A 92 10.92 -7.06 15.43
N LEU A 93 12.20 -7.07 15.81
CA LEU A 93 13.31 -6.90 14.87
C LEU A 93 13.34 -8.03 13.83
N THR A 94 13.25 -9.29 14.25
CA THR A 94 13.26 -10.42 13.31
C THR A 94 12.03 -10.42 12.41
N ALA A 95 10.84 -10.12 12.95
CA ALA A 95 9.62 -9.99 12.16
C ALA A 95 9.76 -8.90 11.09
N ALA A 96 10.25 -7.71 11.46
CA ALA A 96 10.45 -6.60 10.53
C ALA A 96 11.48 -6.93 9.45
N LEU A 97 12.61 -7.58 9.82
CA LEU A 97 13.63 -7.99 8.87
C LEU A 97 13.09 -9.03 7.89
N THR A 98 12.36 -10.04 8.38
CA THR A 98 11.70 -11.03 7.53
C THR A 98 10.73 -10.38 6.55
N LEU A 99 9.91 -9.43 7.00
CA LEU A 99 9.01 -8.68 6.13
C LEU A 99 9.76 -7.93 5.03
N VAL A 100 10.81 -7.18 5.38
CA VAL A 100 11.63 -6.44 4.41
C VAL A 100 12.23 -7.40 3.37
N ILE A 101 12.80 -8.52 3.81
CA ILE A 101 13.39 -9.52 2.90
C ILE A 101 12.34 -10.11 1.96
N LEU A 102 11.17 -10.51 2.49
CA LEU A 102 10.12 -11.14 1.68
C LEU A 102 9.51 -10.15 0.69
N PHE A 103 9.25 -8.92 1.11
CA PHE A 103 8.71 -7.87 0.25
C PHE A 103 9.71 -7.48 -0.85
N GLN A 104 11.00 -7.39 -0.54
CA GLN A 104 12.05 -7.16 -1.55
C GLN A 104 12.17 -8.34 -2.53
N LYS A 105 12.14 -9.59 -2.04
CA LYS A 105 12.16 -10.78 -2.90
C LYS A 105 10.96 -10.86 -3.84
N LYS A 106 9.82 -10.32 -3.44
CA LYS A 106 8.61 -10.20 -4.26
C LYS A 106 8.55 -8.90 -5.07
N HIS A 107 9.61 -8.08 -5.02
CA HIS A 107 9.69 -6.78 -5.69
C HIS A 107 8.52 -5.84 -5.37
N LEU A 108 7.97 -5.95 -4.16
CA LEU A 108 6.81 -5.15 -3.79
C LEU A 108 7.18 -3.66 -3.74
N PRO A 109 6.35 -2.78 -4.32
CA PRO A 109 6.58 -1.36 -4.32
C PRO A 109 6.41 -0.82 -2.90
N LEU A 110 7.43 -0.13 -2.38
CA LEU A 110 7.51 0.27 -0.97
C LEU A 110 6.29 1.07 -0.52
N TRP A 111 6.00 2.19 -1.19
CA TRP A 111 4.97 3.13 -0.73
C TRP A 111 3.53 2.60 -0.83
N PRO A 112 3.11 1.97 -1.94
CA PRO A 112 1.81 1.33 -2.02
C PRO A 112 1.65 0.20 -0.99
N THR A 113 2.70 -0.60 -0.78
CA THR A 113 2.69 -1.67 0.24
C THR A 113 2.50 -1.11 1.64
N LEU A 114 3.23 -0.04 1.99
CA LEU A 114 3.07 0.63 3.28
C LEU A 114 1.68 1.24 3.45
N ASP A 115 1.14 1.93 2.43
CA ASP A 115 -0.21 2.48 2.49
C ASP A 115 -1.25 1.39 2.77
N THR A 116 -1.12 0.23 2.13
CA THR A 116 -1.98 -0.95 2.36
C THR A 116 -1.89 -1.47 3.81
N LEU A 117 -0.73 -1.38 4.46
CA LEU A 117 -0.50 -1.83 5.84
C LEU A 117 -1.05 -0.87 6.92
N SER A 118 -1.51 0.33 6.56
CA SER A 118 -2.00 1.34 7.51
C SER A 118 -3.05 0.81 8.51
N PRO A 119 -4.09 0.05 8.09
CA PRO A 119 -5.07 -0.50 9.02
C PRO A 119 -4.45 -1.46 10.04
N LEU A 120 -3.54 -2.34 9.60
CA LEU A 120 -2.87 -3.29 10.48
C LEU A 120 -2.09 -2.59 11.59
N VAL A 121 -1.34 -1.53 11.26
CA VAL A 121 -0.54 -0.80 12.26
C VAL A 121 -1.43 -0.17 13.33
N ILE A 122 -2.57 0.41 12.96
CA ILE A 122 -3.54 0.96 13.93
C ILE A 122 -4.12 -0.15 14.81
N MET A 123 -4.51 -1.28 14.22
CA MET A 123 -5.10 -2.39 14.99
C MET A 123 -4.09 -2.99 15.97
N ILE A 124 -2.84 -3.21 15.55
CA ILE A 124 -1.78 -3.70 16.44
C ILE A 124 -1.52 -2.71 17.58
N PHE A 125 -1.45 -1.41 17.27
CA PHE A 125 -1.28 -0.37 18.29
C PHE A 125 -2.42 -0.39 19.33
N ALA A 126 -3.67 -0.46 18.87
CA ALA A 126 -4.83 -0.60 19.77
C ALA A 126 -4.76 -1.91 20.59
N GLY A 127 -4.43 -3.03 19.94
CA GLY A 127 -4.32 -4.33 20.58
C GLY A 127 -3.30 -4.37 21.71
N ILE A 128 -2.12 -3.77 21.51
CA ILE A 128 -1.09 -3.63 22.55
C ILE A 128 -1.65 -2.91 23.77
N HIS A 129 -2.36 -1.79 23.58
CA HIS A 129 -2.90 -1.02 24.70
C HIS A 129 -4.10 -1.68 25.38
N ILE A 130 -4.93 -2.43 24.65
CA ILE A 130 -5.99 -3.25 25.27
C ILE A 130 -5.35 -4.39 26.08
N ALA A 131 -4.29 -5.02 25.57
CA ALA A 131 -3.55 -6.07 26.28
C ALA A 131 -2.89 -5.55 27.55
N ASP A 132 -2.25 -4.38 27.49
CA ASP A 132 -1.69 -3.70 28.67
C ASP A 132 -2.77 -3.36 29.69
N TYR A 133 -3.93 -2.88 29.22
CA TYR A 133 -5.08 -2.63 30.08
C TYR A 133 -5.53 -3.93 30.76
N ALA A 134 -5.71 -5.02 30.03
CA ALA A 134 -6.12 -6.31 30.62
C ALA A 134 -5.15 -6.80 31.72
N ASN A 135 -3.84 -6.63 31.51
CA ASN A 135 -2.80 -7.04 32.45
C ASN A 135 -2.57 -6.05 33.61
N GLY A 136 -3.01 -4.79 33.48
CA GLY A 136 -2.64 -3.73 34.42
C GLY A 136 -1.20 -3.24 34.28
N ASN A 137 -0.60 -3.39 33.09
CA ASN A 137 0.77 -2.94 32.76
C ASN A 137 0.76 -1.51 32.19
N ASN A 138 1.91 -0.84 32.14
CA ASN A 138 2.05 0.51 31.55
C ASN A 138 1.06 1.54 32.13
N PHE A 139 0.79 1.47 33.43
CA PHE A 139 -0.25 2.26 34.10
C PHE A 139 0.12 3.74 34.25
N GLY A 140 -0.91 4.55 34.51
CA GLY A 140 -0.75 5.99 34.66
C GLY A 140 -0.23 6.47 36.00
N LEU A 141 0.15 7.75 36.04
CA LEU A 141 0.44 8.50 37.26
C LEU A 141 -0.81 8.54 38.18
N PRO A 142 -0.63 8.66 39.51
CA PRO A 142 -1.72 8.87 40.45
C PRO A 142 -2.57 10.10 40.08
N THR A 143 -3.88 10.02 40.29
CA THR A 143 -4.83 11.08 39.92
C THR A 143 -6.00 11.16 40.88
N THR A 144 -6.63 12.33 40.93
CA THR A 144 -7.87 12.60 41.69
C THR A 144 -9.10 12.71 40.80
N LEU A 145 -8.95 12.52 39.48
CA LEU A 145 -10.04 12.63 38.52
C LEU A 145 -11.10 11.52 38.72
N PRO A 146 -12.39 11.80 38.47
CA PRO A 146 -13.48 10.87 38.79
C PRO A 146 -13.53 9.61 37.91
N TRP A 147 -12.84 9.61 36.76
CA TRP A 147 -12.70 8.44 35.88
C TRP A 147 -11.36 7.71 36.07
N GLY A 148 -10.64 7.97 37.16
CA GLY A 148 -9.42 7.23 37.51
C GLY A 148 -9.70 5.75 37.80
N VAL A 149 -8.75 4.88 37.49
CA VAL A 149 -8.84 3.44 37.75
C VAL A 149 -7.95 3.08 38.93
N TYR A 150 -8.50 2.33 39.89
CA TYR A 150 -7.75 1.85 41.05
C TYR A 150 -6.82 0.70 40.66
N LEU A 151 -5.51 0.93 40.75
CA LEU A 151 -4.48 -0.04 40.38
C LEU A 151 -3.20 0.22 41.18
N TRP A 152 -2.55 -0.84 41.66
CA TRP A 152 -1.31 -0.74 42.45
C TRP A 152 -1.43 0.23 43.65
N ASN A 153 -2.50 0.06 44.45
CA ASN A 153 -2.81 0.84 45.65
C ASN A 153 -2.97 2.37 45.45
N ALA A 154 -3.26 2.81 44.22
CA ALA A 154 -3.56 4.20 43.93
C ALA A 154 -4.66 4.32 42.86
N VAL A 155 -5.42 5.41 42.90
CA VAL A 155 -6.27 5.81 41.77
C VAL A 155 -5.36 6.46 40.73
N ARG A 156 -5.38 5.95 39.50
CA ARG A 156 -4.44 6.32 38.43
C ARG A 156 -5.15 6.71 37.16
N HIS A 157 -4.47 7.50 36.32
CA HIS A 157 -4.95 7.77 34.96
C HIS A 157 -5.08 6.45 34.17
N PRO A 158 -6.24 6.12 33.58
CA PRO A 158 -6.38 5.00 32.64
C PRO A 158 -5.79 5.36 31.27
N VAL A 159 -4.47 5.49 31.18
CA VAL A 159 -3.78 6.01 30.00
C VAL A 159 -4.07 5.20 28.74
N GLN A 160 -4.22 3.88 28.88
CA GLN A 160 -4.57 2.98 27.79
C GLN A 160 -5.93 3.36 27.18
N LEU A 161 -6.92 3.75 28.00
CA LEU A 161 -8.23 4.19 27.49
C LEU A 161 -8.12 5.53 26.74
N TYR A 162 -7.25 6.44 27.18
CA TYR A 162 -6.99 7.69 26.45
C TYR A 162 -6.37 7.40 25.07
N ILE A 163 -5.40 6.48 25.03
CA ILE A 163 -4.76 6.03 23.80
C ILE A 163 -5.78 5.39 22.86
N LEU A 164 -6.66 4.52 23.37
CA LEU A 164 -7.68 3.85 22.57
C LEU A 164 -8.72 4.83 22.03
N LEU A 165 -9.11 5.84 22.80
CA LEU A 165 -10.03 6.88 22.33
C LEU A 165 -9.43 7.67 21.18
N LEU A 166 -8.18 8.13 21.31
CA LEU A 166 -7.50 8.86 20.23
C LEU A 166 -7.17 7.94 19.04
N GLY A 167 -6.83 6.68 19.30
CA GLY A 167 -6.62 5.65 18.29
C GLY A 167 -7.89 5.35 17.49
N LEU A 168 -9.05 5.35 18.13
CA LEU A 168 -10.35 5.25 17.47
C LEU A 168 -10.61 6.45 16.56
N VAL A 169 -10.30 7.68 17.00
CA VAL A 169 -10.39 8.88 16.15
C VAL A 169 -9.50 8.74 14.92
N LEU A 170 -8.26 8.29 15.09
CA LEU A 170 -7.35 8.03 13.97
C LEU A 170 -7.87 6.93 13.04
N PHE A 171 -8.45 5.87 13.59
CA PHE A 171 -9.03 4.79 12.80
C PHE A 171 -10.25 5.27 11.99
N LEU A 172 -11.14 6.05 12.60
CA LEU A 172 -12.28 6.65 11.91
C LEU A 172 -11.81 7.61 10.81
N TRP A 173 -10.76 8.41 11.07
CA TRP A 173 -10.10 9.22 10.06
C TRP A 173 -9.57 8.36 8.89
N LEU A 174 -8.88 7.26 9.17
CA LEU A 174 -8.39 6.33 8.15
C LEU A 174 -9.55 5.79 7.30
N LEU A 175 -10.63 5.35 7.94
CA LEU A 175 -11.82 4.85 7.25
C LEU A 175 -12.47 5.93 6.38
N LEU A 176 -12.60 7.17 6.85
CA LEU A 176 -13.14 8.26 6.06
C LEU A 176 -12.23 8.61 4.87
N GLN A 177 -10.92 8.65 5.10
CA GLN A 177 -9.93 9.00 4.07
C GLN A 177 -9.90 7.96 2.95
N THR A 178 -9.87 6.68 3.32
CA THR A 178 -9.92 5.56 2.38
C THR A 178 -11.31 5.32 1.80
N ARG A 179 -12.31 6.10 2.25
CA ARG A 179 -13.76 5.88 2.09
C ARG A 179 -14.12 4.40 2.19
N VAL A 180 -13.76 3.90 3.35
CA VAL A 180 -13.89 2.55 3.90
C VAL A 180 -13.29 1.53 2.95
N LEU A 181 -11.99 1.73 2.76
CA LEU A 181 -11.04 0.78 2.21
C LEU A 181 -11.25 0.41 0.73
N ARG A 182 -11.80 1.33 -0.05
CA ARG A 182 -11.86 1.20 -1.52
C ARG A 182 -10.73 1.93 -2.25
N ARG A 183 -10.02 2.83 -1.57
CA ARG A 183 -8.98 3.69 -2.15
C ARG A 183 -8.03 4.22 -1.08
N THR A 184 -6.92 4.85 -1.48
CA THR A 184 -5.96 5.51 -0.59
C THR A 184 -6.47 6.83 -0.03
N GLY A 185 -7.27 7.56 -0.82
CA GLY A 185 -7.68 8.95 -0.53
C GLY A 185 -6.64 10.00 -0.92
N PHE A 186 -5.48 9.59 -1.44
CA PHE A 186 -4.41 10.48 -1.89
C PHE A 186 -3.93 10.05 -3.28
N ILE A 187 -3.58 11.02 -4.12
CA ILE A 187 -3.03 10.75 -5.47
C ILE A 187 -1.59 10.23 -5.39
N ARG A 188 -0.85 10.57 -4.32
CA ARG A 188 0.56 10.19 -4.17
C ARG A 188 0.72 9.11 -3.11
N SER A 189 1.41 8.02 -3.46
CA SER A 189 1.61 6.90 -2.55
C SER A 189 2.59 7.23 -1.42
N GLY A 190 2.32 6.66 -0.25
CA GLY A 190 3.08 6.80 0.99
C GLY A 190 2.51 7.84 1.95
N ILE A 191 1.59 8.70 1.49
CA ILE A 191 0.99 9.73 2.34
C ILE A 191 0.06 9.10 3.39
N LEU A 192 -0.73 8.08 3.01
CA LEU A 192 -1.67 7.43 3.92
C LEU A 192 -0.92 6.78 5.10
N PHE A 193 0.12 6.02 4.81
CA PHE A 193 0.95 5.39 5.83
C PHE A 193 1.69 6.41 6.69
N SER A 194 2.29 7.42 6.07
CA SER A 194 3.02 8.47 6.80
C SER A 194 2.10 9.25 7.74
N ALA A 195 0.88 9.58 7.30
CA ALA A 195 -0.11 10.26 8.13
C ALA A 195 -0.64 9.35 9.26
N THR A 196 -0.82 8.06 8.99
CA THR A 196 -1.18 7.06 10.01
C THR A 196 -0.10 6.98 11.09
N LEU A 197 1.17 6.83 10.69
CA LEU A 197 2.29 6.74 11.61
C LEU A 197 2.52 8.05 12.38
N ALA A 198 2.35 9.20 11.73
CA ALA A 198 2.34 10.51 12.39
C ALA A 198 1.25 10.60 13.46
N GLY A 199 0.04 10.13 13.16
CA GLY A 199 -1.08 10.10 14.10
C GLY A 199 -0.75 9.25 15.33
N LEU A 200 -0.23 8.03 15.14
CA LEU A 200 0.17 7.16 16.24
C LEU A 200 1.31 7.76 17.08
N ALA A 201 2.30 8.37 16.42
CA ALA A 201 3.40 9.06 17.08
C ALA A 201 2.91 10.25 17.92
N PHE A 202 1.98 11.04 17.38
CA PHE A 202 1.35 12.15 18.08
C PHE A 202 0.54 11.70 19.30
N ILE A 203 -0.27 10.64 19.15
CA ILE A 203 -1.00 10.02 20.26
C ILE A 203 -0.03 9.57 21.35
N THR A 204 1.04 8.89 20.96
CA THR A 204 2.10 8.44 21.88
C THR A 204 2.70 9.63 22.61
N LEU A 205 3.10 10.69 21.90
CA LEU A 205 3.73 11.88 22.46
C LEU A 205 2.88 12.53 23.57
N ILE A 206 1.57 12.64 23.35
CA ILE A 206 0.62 13.24 24.31
C ILE A 206 0.40 12.30 25.50
N THR A 207 0.11 11.04 25.22
CA THR A 207 -0.35 10.11 26.27
C THR A 207 0.78 9.65 27.18
N ARG A 208 2.03 9.64 26.69
CA ARG A 208 3.22 9.31 27.50
C ARG A 208 3.46 10.29 28.66
N ALA A 209 2.91 11.50 28.59
CA ALA A 209 2.94 12.45 29.70
C ALA A 209 2.29 11.88 30.98
N PHE A 210 1.29 11.00 30.82
CA PHE A 210 0.50 10.44 31.92
C PHE A 210 0.99 9.07 32.40
N VAL A 211 1.92 8.42 31.71
CA VAL A 211 2.44 7.10 32.07
C VAL A 211 3.38 7.20 33.27
N ALA A 212 3.26 6.29 34.24
CA ALA A 212 4.10 6.29 35.43
C ALA A 212 5.49 5.68 35.17
N GLU A 213 5.55 4.58 34.43
CA GLU A 213 6.80 3.88 34.10
C GLU A 213 7.46 4.49 32.86
N LYS A 214 8.61 5.12 33.06
CA LYS A 214 9.36 5.81 32.00
C LYS A 214 10.76 5.24 31.88
N LEU A 215 11.15 4.94 30.65
CA LEU A 215 12.54 4.60 30.34
C LEU A 215 13.26 5.91 30.02
N SER A 216 14.08 6.39 30.96
CA SER A 216 14.74 7.68 30.83
C SER A 216 16.03 7.57 29.99
N PHE A 217 16.18 8.45 29.00
CA PHE A 217 17.39 8.64 28.21
C PHE A 217 17.71 10.14 28.17
N LEU A 218 18.91 10.54 28.64
CA LEU A 218 19.34 11.94 28.74
C LEU A 218 18.33 12.87 29.46
N GLY A 219 17.63 12.35 30.47
CA GLY A 219 16.63 13.12 31.23
C GLY A 219 15.26 13.26 30.56
N ALA A 220 15.05 12.66 29.38
CA ALA A 220 13.77 12.60 28.68
C ALA A 220 13.24 11.16 28.61
N ASP A 221 11.92 10.98 28.45
CA ASP A 221 11.35 9.67 28.19
C ASP A 221 11.72 9.19 26.78
N LEU A 222 12.39 8.04 26.67
CA LEU A 222 12.92 7.51 25.42
C LEU A 222 11.81 7.29 24.38
N ILE A 223 10.65 6.78 24.80
CA ILE A 223 9.52 6.51 23.90
C ILE A 223 8.94 7.83 23.37
N GLN A 224 8.85 8.87 24.21
CA GLN A 224 8.44 10.21 23.80
C GLN A 224 9.43 10.83 22.80
N VAL A 225 10.74 10.65 23.01
CA VAL A 225 11.79 11.12 22.07
C VAL A 225 11.67 10.40 20.73
N ILE A 226 11.54 9.08 20.72
CA ILE A 226 11.35 8.28 19.50
C ILE A 226 10.09 8.74 18.75
N ALA A 227 8.97 8.90 19.46
CA ALA A 227 7.72 9.37 18.87
C ALA A 227 7.87 10.77 18.25
N PHE A 228 8.62 11.68 18.88
CA PHE A 228 8.89 13.00 18.32
C PHE A 228 9.64 12.93 16.98
N PHE A 229 10.70 12.11 16.90
CA PHE A 229 11.45 11.94 15.66
C PHE A 229 10.63 11.27 14.56
N ILE A 230 9.83 10.25 14.90
CA ILE A 230 8.91 9.62 13.96
C ILE A 230 7.90 10.63 13.42
N LEU A 231 7.31 11.46 14.30
CA LEU A 231 6.37 12.50 13.89
C LEU A 231 7.02 13.50 12.94
N GLY A 232 8.19 14.04 13.30
CA GLY A 232 8.92 15.00 12.46
C GLY A 232 9.28 14.42 11.09
N PHE A 233 9.76 13.17 11.05
CA PHE A 233 10.08 12.48 9.80
C PHE A 233 8.84 12.24 8.93
N CYS A 234 7.72 11.79 9.52
CA CYS A 234 6.48 11.58 8.79
C CYS A 234 5.92 12.90 8.22
N LEU A 235 5.95 13.99 9.00
CA LEU A 235 5.53 15.31 8.53
C LEU A 235 6.43 15.82 7.41
N TYR A 236 7.75 15.60 7.50
CA TYR A 236 8.69 15.91 6.42
C TYR A 236 8.36 15.14 5.13
N LEU A 237 8.09 13.83 5.24
CA LEU A 237 7.69 13.00 4.10
C LEU A 237 6.37 13.47 3.49
N ILE A 238 5.37 13.76 4.32
CA ILE A 238 4.08 14.29 3.86
C ILE A 238 4.29 15.62 3.16
N TYR A 239 5.09 16.54 3.72
CA TYR A 239 5.36 17.83 3.09
C TYR A 239 6.02 17.67 1.71
N HIS A 240 7.09 16.88 1.65
CA HIS A 240 7.81 16.61 0.40
C HIS A 240 6.96 15.88 -0.63
N LYS A 241 6.11 14.95 -0.19
CA LYS A 241 5.23 14.21 -1.09
C LYS A 241 3.98 14.99 -1.46
N ALA A 242 3.41 15.86 -0.64
CA ALA A 242 2.13 16.50 -0.94
C ALA A 242 2.29 17.85 -1.65
N PHE A 243 3.27 18.66 -1.25
CA PHE A 243 3.35 20.07 -1.66
C PHE A 243 4.50 20.38 -2.61
N LYS A 244 5.47 19.48 -2.77
CA LYS A 244 6.53 19.69 -3.76
C LYS A 244 5.99 19.40 -5.16
N ASP A 245 6.06 20.40 -6.03
CA ASP A 245 5.75 20.23 -7.44
C ASP A 245 6.68 19.18 -8.03
N ARG A 246 6.09 18.21 -8.74
CA ARG A 246 6.87 17.26 -9.51
C ARG A 246 6.99 17.82 -10.91
N LYS A 247 8.22 18.11 -11.31
CA LYS A 247 8.58 18.24 -12.71
C LYS A 247 8.93 16.86 -13.24
N HIS A 248 8.80 16.66 -14.55
CA HIS A 248 9.28 15.48 -15.25
C HIS A 248 8.56 14.18 -14.82
N ILE A 249 7.24 14.23 -14.70
CA ILE A 249 6.42 13.06 -14.33
C ILE A 249 6.30 12.14 -15.54
N VAL A 250 6.79 10.91 -15.39
CA VAL A 250 6.67 9.88 -16.44
C VAL A 250 5.26 9.32 -16.45
N VAL A 251 4.61 9.32 -17.61
CA VAL A 251 3.29 8.79 -17.83
C VAL A 251 3.30 7.86 -19.03
N TYR A 252 2.60 6.74 -18.91
CA TYR A 252 2.35 5.85 -20.03
C TYR A 252 0.91 6.03 -20.51
N LEU A 253 0.73 6.45 -21.75
CA LEU A 253 -0.57 6.58 -22.41
C LEU A 253 -0.78 5.40 -23.35
N SER A 254 -1.96 4.79 -23.31
CA SER A 254 -2.41 3.88 -24.36
C SER A 254 -3.35 4.62 -25.28
N LEU A 255 -3.05 4.57 -26.58
CA LEU A 255 -3.88 5.09 -27.65
C LEU A 255 -4.56 3.93 -28.38
N GLY A 256 -5.83 4.08 -28.70
CA GLY A 256 -6.59 3.10 -29.48
C GLY A 256 -7.46 3.78 -30.54
N SER A 257 -7.57 3.17 -31.72
CA SER A 257 -8.44 3.67 -32.79
C SER A 257 -8.94 2.52 -33.68
N ASN A 258 -10.18 2.59 -34.15
CA ASN A 258 -10.72 1.67 -35.15
C ASN A 258 -11.24 2.36 -36.43
N ARG A 259 -11.37 3.69 -36.43
CA ARG A 259 -11.75 4.49 -37.59
C ARG A 259 -10.53 5.25 -38.07
N ASN A 260 -10.16 5.07 -39.35
CA ASN A 260 -8.93 5.61 -39.94
C ASN A 260 -7.71 5.51 -38.99
N PRO A 261 -7.44 4.31 -38.44
CA PRO A 261 -6.57 4.16 -37.28
C PRO A 261 -5.14 4.65 -37.51
N GLU A 262 -4.58 4.46 -38.71
CA GLU A 262 -3.23 4.93 -39.05
C GLU A 262 -3.13 6.45 -39.01
N GLU A 263 -4.02 7.15 -39.73
CA GLU A 263 -4.05 8.61 -39.79
C GLU A 263 -4.36 9.22 -38.42
N ASN A 264 -5.34 8.66 -37.70
CA ASN A 264 -5.75 9.18 -36.41
C ASN A 264 -4.67 9.03 -35.33
N LEU A 265 -3.97 7.89 -35.30
CA LEU A 265 -2.88 7.70 -34.32
C LEU A 265 -1.66 8.55 -34.65
N ILE A 266 -1.30 8.74 -35.93
CA ILE A 266 -0.23 9.67 -36.33
C ILE A 266 -0.57 11.08 -35.85
N ARG A 267 -1.78 11.58 -36.18
CA ARG A 267 -2.22 12.92 -35.77
C ARG A 267 -2.32 13.06 -34.26
N ALA A 268 -2.73 12.00 -33.54
CA ALA A 268 -2.78 12.01 -32.09
C ALA A 268 -1.37 12.19 -31.52
N VAL A 269 -0.39 11.43 -31.99
CA VAL A 269 1.01 11.55 -31.56
C VAL A 269 1.56 12.96 -31.83
N GLU A 270 1.24 13.56 -32.97
CA GLU A 270 1.63 14.95 -33.28
C GLU A 270 1.05 15.95 -32.28
N LEU A 271 -0.25 15.89 -32.01
CA LEU A 271 -0.90 16.77 -31.03
C LEU A 271 -0.38 16.55 -29.61
N ILE A 272 -0.08 15.31 -29.23
CA ILE A 272 0.53 14.99 -27.93
C ILE A 272 1.94 15.60 -27.83
N ALA A 273 2.70 15.61 -28.94
CA ALA A 273 4.05 16.17 -28.98
C ALA A 273 4.09 17.71 -28.93
N GLU A 274 2.98 18.40 -29.26
CA GLU A 274 2.86 19.85 -29.08
C GLU A 274 2.82 20.25 -27.61
N ASP A 275 2.14 19.45 -26.77
CA ASP A 275 1.92 19.74 -25.35
C ASP A 275 2.95 19.06 -24.43
N PHE A 276 3.45 17.86 -24.81
CA PHE A 276 4.29 17.04 -23.95
C PHE A 276 5.52 16.49 -24.67
N LYS A 277 6.58 16.28 -23.90
CA LYS A 277 7.77 15.60 -24.40
C LYS A 277 7.51 14.09 -24.46
N ILE A 278 7.45 13.55 -25.67
CA ILE A 278 7.41 12.11 -25.92
C ILE A 278 8.82 11.54 -25.79
N ARG A 279 9.02 10.60 -24.87
CA ARG A 279 10.30 9.93 -24.65
C ARG A 279 10.49 8.75 -25.59
N THR A 280 9.43 7.97 -25.79
CA THR A 280 9.42 6.83 -26.70
C THR A 280 7.98 6.45 -27.09
N ARG A 281 7.83 5.69 -28.17
CA ARG A 281 6.56 5.16 -28.66
C ARG A 281 6.75 3.71 -29.11
N SER A 282 5.73 2.88 -28.88
CA SER A 282 5.71 1.52 -29.40
C SER A 282 5.45 1.52 -30.91
N ASN A 283 5.62 0.37 -31.55
CA ASN A 283 5.01 0.15 -32.85
C ASN A 283 3.47 0.13 -32.74
N LEU A 284 2.81 0.14 -33.89
CA LEU A 284 1.36 -0.08 -33.96
C LEU A 284 1.06 -1.57 -33.79
N TYR A 285 0.05 -1.87 -32.97
CA TYR A 285 -0.44 -3.22 -32.75
C TYR A 285 -1.87 -3.35 -33.19
N ARG A 286 -2.13 -4.27 -34.11
CA ARG A 286 -3.48 -4.62 -34.56
C ARG A 286 -4.07 -5.66 -33.60
N THR A 287 -5.26 -5.38 -33.10
CA THR A 287 -6.03 -6.29 -32.26
C THR A 287 -7.49 -6.35 -32.71
N VAL A 288 -8.20 -7.40 -32.29
CA VAL A 288 -9.66 -7.48 -32.42
C VAL A 288 -10.32 -6.95 -31.15
N ASP A 289 -11.59 -6.55 -31.25
CA ASP A 289 -12.38 -6.17 -30.07
C ASP A 289 -12.41 -7.32 -29.04
N VAL A 290 -12.16 -7.00 -27.77
CA VAL A 290 -12.01 -7.96 -26.67
C VAL A 290 -13.35 -8.34 -26.03
N ARG A 291 -14.48 -7.78 -26.50
CA ARG A 291 -15.83 -8.05 -25.96
C ARG A 291 -16.36 -9.44 -26.37
N GLU A 292 -17.21 -10.03 -25.52
CA GLU A 292 -17.77 -11.40 -25.65
C GLU A 292 -18.57 -11.69 -26.94
N ASN A 293 -18.91 -10.68 -27.75
CA ASN A 293 -19.49 -10.83 -29.10
C ASN A 293 -18.48 -10.38 -30.18
N ALA A 294 -17.32 -11.03 -30.20
CA ALA A 294 -16.16 -10.69 -31.01
C ALA A 294 -16.41 -10.82 -32.53
N GLY A 295 -15.87 -9.86 -33.31
CA GLY A 295 -15.40 -10.20 -34.67
C GLY A 295 -15.40 -9.11 -35.74
N LYS A 296 -16.07 -7.96 -35.59
CA LYS A 296 -16.23 -7.04 -36.74
C LYS A 296 -15.19 -5.94 -36.87
N ASN A 297 -14.72 -5.36 -35.77
CA ASN A 297 -13.88 -4.14 -35.83
C ASN A 297 -12.44 -4.44 -35.40
N GLN A 298 -11.50 -4.04 -36.25
CA GLN A 298 -10.07 -4.07 -35.97
C GLN A 298 -9.66 -2.76 -35.32
N TYR A 299 -8.88 -2.84 -34.25
CA TYR A 299 -8.31 -1.70 -33.56
C TYR A 299 -6.80 -1.68 -33.79
N PHE A 300 -6.24 -0.48 -33.95
CA PHE A 300 -4.80 -0.27 -33.85
C PHE A 300 -4.54 0.41 -32.52
N ASN A 301 -3.52 -0.06 -31.81
CA ASN A 301 -3.15 0.41 -30.50
C ASN A 301 -1.67 0.78 -30.46
N GLN A 302 -1.35 1.78 -29.66
CA GLN A 302 0.02 2.25 -29.45
C GLN A 302 0.17 2.70 -28.00
N VAL A 303 1.35 2.48 -27.42
CA VAL A 303 1.67 3.04 -26.10
C VAL A 303 2.78 4.09 -26.26
N LEU A 304 2.59 5.22 -25.58
CA LEU A 304 3.57 6.31 -25.51
C LEU A 304 4.09 6.46 -24.08
N GLU A 305 5.40 6.64 -23.94
CA GLU A 305 5.98 7.19 -22.71
C GLU A 305 6.13 8.70 -22.90
N ILE A 306 5.44 9.48 -22.06
CA ILE A 306 5.49 10.94 -22.09
C ILE A 306 5.94 11.50 -20.74
N GLU A 307 6.40 12.74 -20.79
CA GLU A 307 6.85 13.51 -19.64
C GLU A 307 5.94 14.71 -19.45
N VAL A 308 5.27 14.76 -18.29
CA VAL A 308 4.28 15.79 -17.96
C VAL A 308 4.68 16.59 -16.71
N ASP A 309 4.24 17.84 -16.66
CA ASP A 309 4.47 18.76 -15.52
C ASP A 309 3.16 19.20 -14.84
N MET A 310 2.06 18.48 -15.09
CA MET A 310 0.73 18.82 -14.60
C MET A 310 0.15 17.74 -13.68
N PRO A 311 -0.77 18.09 -12.76
CA PRO A 311 -1.52 17.13 -11.95
C PRO A 311 -2.33 16.13 -12.78
N TYR A 312 -2.54 14.94 -12.22
CA TYR A 312 -3.31 13.86 -12.87
C TYR A 312 -4.72 14.28 -13.31
N ILE A 313 -5.43 15.08 -12.51
CA ILE A 313 -6.79 15.52 -12.85
C ILE A 313 -6.79 16.40 -14.10
N ASP A 314 -5.79 17.26 -14.23
CA ASP A 314 -5.65 18.13 -15.38
C ASP A 314 -5.25 17.31 -16.61
N LEU A 315 -4.36 16.33 -16.46
CA LEU A 315 -3.99 15.40 -17.54
C LEU A 315 -5.18 14.56 -18.00
N LEU A 316 -6.03 14.11 -17.08
CA LEU A 316 -7.27 13.40 -17.40
C LEU A 316 -8.29 14.30 -18.13
N SER A 317 -8.33 15.59 -17.80
CA SER A 317 -9.17 16.55 -18.53
C SER A 317 -8.60 16.78 -19.94
N TRP A 318 -7.28 16.91 -20.06
CA TRP A 318 -6.59 17.08 -21.32
C TRP A 318 -6.78 15.87 -22.24
N SER A 319 -6.72 14.64 -21.72
CA SER A 319 -6.90 13.44 -22.55
C SER A 319 -8.28 13.39 -23.18
N LYS A 320 -9.32 13.79 -22.44
CA LYS A 320 -10.69 13.91 -22.95
C LYS A 320 -10.85 15.05 -23.96
N ASP A 321 -10.16 16.17 -23.76
CA ASP A 321 -10.13 17.25 -24.75
C ASP A 321 -9.50 16.76 -26.06
N LEU A 322 -8.38 16.06 -25.98
CA LEU A 322 -7.74 15.46 -27.15
C LEU A 322 -8.69 14.52 -27.90
N GLU A 323 -9.37 13.61 -27.21
CA GLU A 323 -10.37 12.72 -27.83
C GLU A 323 -11.49 13.48 -28.54
N SER A 324 -11.96 14.58 -27.97
CA SER A 324 -13.02 15.41 -28.57
C SER A 324 -12.59 16.05 -29.90
N ARG A 325 -11.30 16.34 -30.09
CA ARG A 325 -10.73 16.87 -31.35
C ARG A 325 -10.76 15.88 -32.51
N PHE A 326 -11.00 14.60 -32.21
CA PHE A 326 -11.15 13.51 -33.18
C PHE A 326 -12.62 13.13 -33.41
N ASP A 327 -13.56 13.99 -33.01
CA ASP A 327 -15.01 13.75 -33.12
C ASP A 327 -15.46 12.49 -32.34
N ARG A 328 -14.83 12.19 -31.20
CA ARG A 328 -15.25 11.08 -30.34
C ARG A 328 -16.59 11.40 -29.69
N GLU A 329 -17.64 10.67 -30.07
CA GLU A 329 -18.93 10.72 -29.37
C GLU A 329 -18.91 9.83 -28.11
N PRO A 330 -19.26 10.35 -26.92
CA PRO A 330 -19.27 9.55 -25.69
C PRO A 330 -20.25 8.38 -25.79
N GLY A 331 -19.73 7.15 -25.70
CA GLY A 331 -20.54 5.94 -25.67
C GLY A 331 -20.73 5.26 -27.03
N ASP A 332 -20.29 5.85 -28.14
CA ASP A 332 -20.14 5.11 -29.40
C ASP A 332 -18.93 4.17 -29.28
N LYS A 333 -19.23 2.88 -29.28
CA LYS A 333 -18.24 1.83 -29.08
C LYS A 333 -17.91 1.07 -30.36
N ASP A 334 -18.62 1.37 -31.45
CA ASP A 334 -18.42 0.75 -32.76
C ASP A 334 -17.56 1.67 -33.63
N ASN A 335 -17.62 2.99 -33.41
CA ASN A 335 -16.80 3.98 -34.08
C ASN A 335 -15.97 4.78 -33.05
N VAL A 336 -14.73 4.34 -32.84
CA VAL A 336 -13.77 4.92 -31.91
C VAL A 336 -12.64 5.57 -32.72
N PRO A 337 -12.72 6.88 -33.04
CA PRO A 337 -11.69 7.56 -33.81
C PRO A 337 -10.39 7.71 -33.01
N LEU A 338 -10.48 7.97 -31.71
CA LEU A 338 -9.36 7.94 -30.78
C LEU A 338 -9.86 7.63 -29.36
N ASP A 339 -9.12 6.81 -28.64
CA ASP A 339 -9.26 6.55 -27.20
C ASP A 339 -7.90 6.78 -26.53
N VAL A 340 -7.87 7.54 -25.43
CA VAL A 340 -6.65 7.91 -24.72
C VAL A 340 -6.77 7.53 -23.26
N ASP A 341 -6.15 6.40 -22.89
CA ASP A 341 -6.12 5.92 -21.52
C ASP A 341 -4.77 6.19 -20.85
N ILE A 342 -4.82 6.78 -19.65
CA ILE A 342 -3.64 6.97 -18.79
C ILE A 342 -3.40 5.67 -18.03
N ILE A 343 -2.37 4.91 -18.41
CA ILE A 343 -2.11 3.57 -17.88
C ILE A 343 -1.32 3.65 -16.57
N VAL A 344 -0.27 4.45 -16.54
CA VAL A 344 0.61 4.60 -15.38
C VAL A 344 0.94 6.07 -15.21
N TYR A 345 0.89 6.54 -13.97
CA TYR A 345 1.31 7.89 -13.59
C TYR A 345 2.43 7.79 -12.55
N ASN A 346 3.67 7.88 -13.03
CA ASN A 346 4.88 7.63 -12.26
C ASN A 346 4.82 6.27 -11.52
N GLY A 347 5.22 6.22 -10.24
CA GLY A 347 5.10 5.04 -9.38
C GLY A 347 3.96 5.13 -8.37
N ASP A 348 2.95 5.98 -8.60
CA ASP A 348 1.85 6.16 -7.65
C ASP A 348 0.68 5.20 -7.91
N VAL A 349 -0.01 4.83 -6.83
CA VAL A 349 -1.19 3.97 -6.83
C VAL A 349 -2.33 4.72 -6.15
N PHE A 350 -3.40 4.99 -6.89
CA PHE A 350 -4.53 5.77 -6.41
C PHE A 350 -5.78 5.59 -7.28
N SER A 351 -6.91 6.13 -6.80
CA SER A 351 -8.13 6.27 -7.61
C SER A 351 -8.59 7.73 -7.60
N ALA A 352 -8.75 8.32 -8.79
CA ALA A 352 -9.17 9.71 -8.97
C ALA A 352 -9.92 9.86 -10.29
N GLY A 353 -10.89 10.79 -10.36
CA GLY A 353 -11.66 11.03 -11.58
C GLY A 353 -12.47 9.82 -12.12
N GLY A 354 -12.75 8.83 -11.27
CA GLY A 354 -13.42 7.59 -11.65
C GLY A 354 -12.51 6.52 -12.26
N LYS A 355 -11.20 6.77 -12.35
CA LYS A 355 -10.18 5.84 -12.83
C LYS A 355 -9.28 5.38 -11.68
N THR A 356 -8.68 4.21 -11.83
CA THR A 356 -7.65 3.68 -10.94
C THR A 356 -6.33 3.69 -11.68
N ILE A 357 -5.25 4.08 -11.00
CA ILE A 357 -3.90 4.13 -11.52
C ILE A 357 -3.01 3.25 -10.63
N PRO A 358 -2.18 2.36 -11.20
CA PRO A 358 -2.15 1.96 -12.62
C PRO A 358 -3.50 1.43 -13.12
N ASP A 359 -3.78 1.58 -14.42
CA ASP A 359 -5.00 1.09 -15.02
C ASP A 359 -5.08 -0.44 -14.86
N PRO A 360 -6.13 -1.00 -14.23
CA PRO A 360 -6.29 -2.45 -14.06
C PRO A 360 -6.26 -3.24 -15.37
N ASN A 361 -6.57 -2.59 -16.50
CA ASN A 361 -6.57 -3.20 -17.82
C ASN A 361 -5.16 -3.56 -18.31
N LEU A 362 -4.12 -2.92 -17.77
CA LEU A 362 -2.72 -3.22 -18.11
C LEU A 362 -2.41 -4.71 -17.97
N SER A 363 -2.89 -5.35 -16.91
CA SER A 363 -2.65 -6.77 -16.65
C SER A 363 -3.68 -7.70 -17.28
N ARG A 364 -4.69 -7.15 -17.98
CA ARG A 364 -5.83 -7.90 -18.53
C ARG A 364 -5.84 -7.95 -20.05
N PHE A 365 -5.23 -6.97 -20.72
CA PHE A 365 -5.35 -6.84 -22.17
C PHE A 365 -4.00 -6.75 -22.88
N SER A 366 -3.84 -7.59 -23.91
CA SER A 366 -2.63 -7.65 -24.73
C SER A 366 -2.35 -6.33 -25.47
N TYR A 367 -3.40 -5.60 -25.87
CA TYR A 367 -3.26 -4.34 -26.60
C TYR A 367 -2.61 -3.21 -25.78
N ILE A 368 -2.48 -3.37 -24.46
CA ILE A 368 -1.75 -2.45 -23.58
C ILE A 368 -0.39 -3.05 -23.21
N ALA A 369 -0.37 -4.31 -22.77
CA ALA A 369 0.83 -4.93 -22.21
C ALA A 369 1.95 -5.15 -23.24
N PHE A 370 1.63 -5.61 -24.45
CA PHE A 370 2.65 -5.87 -25.48
C PHE A 370 3.35 -4.60 -25.99
N PRO A 371 2.61 -3.54 -26.37
CA PRO A 371 3.27 -2.29 -26.77
C PRO A 371 4.02 -1.63 -25.60
N LEU A 372 3.54 -1.73 -24.36
CA LEU A 372 4.29 -1.26 -23.19
C LEU A 372 5.60 -2.04 -23.00
N ALA A 373 5.56 -3.36 -23.13
CA ALA A 373 6.74 -4.21 -22.99
C ALA A 373 7.81 -3.94 -24.05
N GLU A 374 7.40 -3.52 -25.25
CA GLU A 374 8.31 -3.11 -26.32
C GLU A 374 9.15 -1.90 -25.90
N ILE A 375 8.52 -0.89 -25.31
CA ILE A 375 9.20 0.38 -24.97
C ILE A 375 9.84 0.39 -23.59
N THR A 376 9.41 -0.49 -22.68
CA THR A 376 9.96 -0.59 -21.33
C THR A 376 10.01 -2.05 -20.86
N PRO A 377 10.97 -2.87 -21.37
CA PRO A 377 11.09 -4.29 -21.02
C PRO A 377 11.35 -4.57 -19.53
N GLU A 378 11.95 -3.60 -18.82
CA GLU A 378 12.22 -3.65 -17.39
C GLU A 378 11.05 -3.18 -16.51
N PHE A 379 9.92 -2.83 -17.13
CA PHE A 379 8.75 -2.31 -16.43
C PHE A 379 8.29 -3.26 -15.32
N ARG A 380 8.00 -2.68 -14.16
CA ARG A 380 7.36 -3.35 -13.04
C ARG A 380 6.09 -2.61 -12.64
N HIS A 381 5.02 -3.36 -12.47
CA HIS A 381 3.71 -2.82 -12.14
C HIS A 381 3.75 -2.05 -10.81
N PRO A 382 3.45 -0.73 -10.78
CA PRO A 382 3.60 0.11 -9.60
C PRO A 382 2.80 -0.30 -8.37
N ALA A 383 1.73 -1.10 -8.52
CA ALA A 383 0.94 -1.61 -7.39
C ALA A 383 1.36 -3.01 -6.90
N THR A 384 1.85 -3.89 -7.78
CA THR A 384 2.04 -5.31 -7.46
C THR A 384 3.49 -5.75 -7.47
N GLY A 385 4.38 -4.98 -8.10
CA GLY A 385 5.79 -5.35 -8.31
C GLY A 385 6.00 -6.38 -9.43
N GLN A 386 4.92 -6.87 -10.04
CA GLN A 386 4.95 -7.86 -11.11
C GLN A 386 5.73 -7.32 -12.31
N SER A 387 6.59 -8.16 -12.90
CA SER A 387 7.34 -7.76 -14.10
C SER A 387 6.43 -7.74 -15.32
N ILE A 388 6.74 -6.91 -16.31
CA ILE A 388 6.01 -6.92 -17.58
C ILE A 388 6.05 -8.29 -18.25
N GLN A 389 7.16 -9.03 -18.11
CA GLN A 389 7.27 -10.39 -18.64
C GLN A 389 6.28 -11.37 -17.99
N ASP A 390 6.10 -11.30 -16.66
CA ASP A 390 5.10 -12.13 -15.97
C ASP A 390 3.68 -11.80 -16.44
N ILE A 391 3.40 -10.53 -16.74
CA ILE A 391 2.11 -10.08 -17.29
C ILE A 391 1.92 -10.66 -18.70
N LEU A 392 2.91 -10.55 -19.58
CA LEU A 392 2.85 -11.09 -20.94
C LEU A 392 2.61 -12.60 -20.94
N THR A 393 3.37 -13.35 -20.13
CA THR A 393 3.21 -14.81 -20.03
C THR A 393 1.82 -15.21 -19.52
N ALA A 394 1.18 -14.40 -18.67
CA ALA A 394 -0.21 -14.63 -18.25
C ALA A 394 -1.20 -14.36 -19.40
N LEU A 395 -0.97 -13.31 -20.20
CA LEU A 395 -1.83 -12.94 -21.32
C LEU A 395 -1.70 -13.89 -22.52
N GLU A 396 -0.51 -14.38 -22.82
CA GLU A 396 -0.28 -15.40 -23.86
C GLU A 396 -1.12 -16.67 -23.59
N LYS A 397 -1.18 -17.11 -22.33
CA LYS A 397 -2.01 -18.25 -21.93
C LYS A 397 -3.51 -18.01 -22.12
N SER A 398 -3.95 -16.75 -22.15
CA SER A 398 -5.34 -16.40 -22.41
C SER A 398 -5.71 -16.39 -23.90
N GLY A 399 -4.72 -16.42 -24.80
CA GLY A 399 -4.94 -16.54 -26.25
C GLY A 399 -5.50 -15.29 -26.94
N GLN A 400 -5.34 -14.10 -26.35
CA GLN A 400 -5.79 -12.85 -26.97
C GLN A 400 -4.99 -12.54 -28.25
N PRO A 401 -5.64 -12.44 -29.43
CA PRO A 401 -4.94 -12.20 -30.69
C PRO A 401 -4.38 -10.77 -30.74
N ILE A 402 -3.11 -10.67 -31.09
CA ILE A 402 -2.39 -9.40 -31.23
C ILE A 402 -1.33 -9.56 -32.32
N GLU A 403 -1.26 -8.59 -33.22
CA GLU A 403 -0.32 -8.57 -34.33
C GLU A 403 0.47 -7.25 -34.30
N LYS A 404 1.79 -7.34 -34.21
CA LYS A 404 2.66 -6.17 -34.34
C LYS A 404 2.73 -5.78 -35.81
N LEU A 405 2.34 -4.56 -36.14
CA LEU A 405 2.50 -4.01 -37.48
C LEU A 405 3.93 -3.49 -37.58
N THR A 406 4.73 -4.11 -38.45
CA THR A 406 6.03 -3.56 -38.86
C THR A 406 5.77 -2.34 -39.74
N GLU A 407 6.34 -1.18 -39.38
CA GLU A 407 6.45 -0.07 -40.33
C GLU A 407 7.12 -0.61 -41.60
N VAL A 408 6.38 -0.60 -42.71
CA VAL A 408 6.98 -0.86 -44.01
C VAL A 408 7.81 0.39 -44.31
N GLU A 409 9.14 0.26 -44.35
CA GLU A 409 10.00 1.23 -45.03
C GLU A 409 9.54 1.26 -46.50
N ASN A 410 8.59 2.13 -46.85
CA ASN A 410 8.35 2.67 -48.19
C ASN A 410 7.14 3.61 -48.20
N GLY A 411 7.37 4.92 -48.40
CA GLY A 411 6.24 5.85 -48.55
C GLY A 411 6.46 7.30 -48.97
N THR A 412 7.68 7.88 -49.01
CA THR A 412 7.91 9.09 -49.82
C THR A 412 8.30 8.69 -51.24
N GLN A 413 7.33 8.17 -51.98
CA GLN A 413 7.25 8.33 -53.43
C GLN A 413 5.78 8.52 -53.78
N ARG A 414 5.35 9.77 -53.88
CA ARG A 414 4.52 10.29 -54.98
C ARG A 414 4.82 11.77 -55.16
#